data_AF-A0A535N1B5-F1
#
_entry.id   AF-A0A535N1B5-F1
#
_cell.length_a   1.000
_cell.length_b   1.000
_cell.length_c   1.000
_cell.angle_alpha   90.00
_cell.angle_beta   90.00
_cell.angle_gamma   90.00
#
_symmetry.space_group_name_H-M   'P 1'
#
loop_
_entity.id
_entity.type
_entity.pdbx_description
1 polymer ?
#
loop_
_entity_poly.entity_id
_entity_poly.type
_entity_poly.pdbx_seq_one_letter_code
_entity_poly.pdbx_strand_id
1 'polypeptide(L)'
;MRLIKQDGTLVAEPLEVAGNVLTRGLGLMGRAGLGERGGLLIERCNGIHMMFMRFPIDAVFVDCSGRVVKVFPRLRPWIGLVPFVFRADRVVELPAGAAGRIGIEPGDQLQVAA
;
A
#
# COMPACT_ATOMS: atom_id res chain seq x y z
N MET A 1 -8.81 -2.98 -11.89
CA MET A 1 -7.55 -2.24 -11.81
C MET A 1 -6.48 -3.17 -11.26
N ARG A 2 -5.26 -2.95 -11.72
CA ARG A 2 -4.07 -3.67 -11.28
C ARG A 2 -2.92 -2.69 -11.07
N LEU A 3 -2.01 -3.05 -10.17
CA LEU A 3 -0.77 -2.31 -9.95
C LEU A 3 0.37 -3.09 -10.58
N ILE A 4 1.17 -2.42 -11.41
CA ILE A 4 2.32 -3.01 -12.10
C ILE A 4 3.59 -2.22 -11.82
N LYS A 5 4.73 -2.91 -11.75
CA LYS A 5 6.06 -2.27 -11.80
C LYS A 5 6.39 -1.88 -13.25
N GLN A 6 7.35 -0.99 -13.43
CA GLN A 6 7.85 -0.58 -14.76
C GLN A 6 8.43 -1.74 -15.59
N ASP A 7 8.96 -2.78 -14.94
CA ASP A 7 9.46 -4.00 -15.61
C ASP A 7 8.34 -4.96 -16.06
N GLY A 8 7.07 -4.60 -15.83
CA GLY A 8 5.89 -5.42 -16.16
C GLY A 8 5.45 -6.38 -15.06
N THR A 9 6.15 -6.43 -13.93
CA THR A 9 5.78 -7.31 -12.81
C THR A 9 4.45 -6.90 -12.21
N LEU A 10 3.52 -7.85 -12.09
CA LEU A 10 2.24 -7.64 -11.42
C LEU A 10 2.45 -7.53 -9.90
N VAL A 11 2.08 -6.38 -9.35
CA VAL A 11 2.17 -6.12 -7.90
C VAL A 11 0.89 -6.51 -7.19
N ALA A 12 -0.26 -6.07 -7.71
CA ALA A 12 -1.55 -6.35 -7.09
C ALA A 12 -2.70 -6.40 -8.11
N GLU A 13 -3.58 -7.39 -7.97
CA GLU A 13 -4.84 -7.58 -8.69
C GLU A 13 -5.80 -8.47 -7.86
N PRO A 14 -7.01 -8.00 -7.51
CA PRO A 14 -7.55 -6.68 -7.80
C PRO A 14 -6.86 -5.59 -6.96
N LEU A 15 -6.64 -4.43 -7.58
CA LEU A 15 -6.27 -3.19 -6.88
C LEU A 15 -7.53 -2.38 -6.61
N GLU A 16 -7.85 -2.18 -5.33
CA GLU A 16 -8.87 -1.23 -4.89
C GLU A 16 -8.25 0.17 -4.74
N VAL A 17 -9.01 1.23 -5.04
CA VAL A 17 -8.54 2.62 -4.90
C VAL A 17 -9.42 3.37 -3.90
N ALA A 18 -8.82 3.82 -2.81
CA ALA A 18 -9.43 4.70 -1.82
C ALA A 18 -9.09 6.17 -2.12
N GLY A 19 -9.92 6.80 -2.97
CA GLY A 19 -9.73 8.18 -3.43
C GLY A 19 -10.52 9.26 -2.66
N ASN A 20 -11.49 8.88 -1.81
CA ASN A 20 -12.34 9.83 -1.08
C ASN A 20 -12.01 9.85 0.43
N VAL A 21 -12.38 10.92 1.13
CA VAL A 21 -11.99 11.13 2.55
C VAL A 21 -12.44 9.98 3.44
N LEU A 22 -13.62 9.43 3.20
CA LEU A 22 -14.17 8.31 3.95
C LEU A 22 -13.42 7.00 3.68
N THR A 23 -13.17 6.64 2.42
CA THR A 23 -12.44 5.41 2.07
C THR A 23 -10.97 5.49 2.48
N ARG A 24 -10.36 6.68 2.42
CA ARG A 24 -9.00 6.92 2.92
C ARG A 24 -8.92 6.77 4.44
N GLY A 25 -9.90 7.32 5.16
CA GLY A 25 -9.98 7.21 6.61
C GLY A 25 -10.22 5.78 7.08
N LEU A 26 -11.02 4.98 6.33
CA LEU A 26 -11.33 3.59 6.66
C LEU A 26 -10.22 2.61 6.28
N GLY A 27 -9.60 2.77 5.11
CA GLY A 27 -8.59 1.84 4.60
C GLY A 27 -9.08 0.38 4.65
N LEU A 28 -8.28 -0.48 5.27
CA LEU A 28 -8.58 -1.90 5.51
C LEU A 28 -9.19 -2.18 6.90
N MET A 29 -9.56 -1.17 7.68
CA MET A 29 -10.13 -1.35 9.02
C MET A 29 -11.42 -2.19 8.96
N GLY A 30 -11.57 -3.08 9.94
CA GLY A 30 -12.72 -3.99 10.03
C GLY A 30 -12.71 -5.16 9.02
N ARG A 31 -11.81 -5.18 8.04
CA ARG A 31 -11.68 -6.31 7.10
C ARG A 31 -11.03 -7.52 7.77
N ALA A 32 -11.48 -8.72 7.40
CA ALA A 32 -10.91 -9.97 7.91
C ALA A 32 -9.54 -10.31 7.28
N GLY A 33 -9.24 -9.75 6.12
CA GLY A 33 -8.00 -9.98 5.38
C GLY A 33 -7.94 -9.15 4.09
N LEU A 34 -6.83 -9.28 3.38
CA LEU A 34 -6.63 -8.81 2.01
C LEU A 34 -6.30 -10.05 1.16
N GLY A 35 -6.84 -10.15 -0.06
CA GLY A 35 -6.56 -11.28 -0.94
C GLY A 35 -5.05 -11.41 -1.20
N GLU A 36 -4.53 -12.63 -1.40
CA GLU A 36 -3.08 -12.87 -1.50
C GLU A 36 -2.37 -12.07 -2.60
N ARG A 37 -3.12 -11.71 -3.64
CA ARG A 37 -2.67 -10.85 -4.75
C ARG A 37 -3.36 -9.50 -4.76
N GLY A 38 -4.28 -9.23 -3.83
CA GLY A 38 -5.02 -7.98 -3.77
C GLY A 38 -4.16 -6.83 -3.25
N GLY A 39 -4.62 -5.59 -3.47
CA GLY A 39 -3.98 -4.40 -2.94
C GLY A 39 -4.98 -3.27 -2.73
N LEU A 40 -4.66 -2.35 -1.82
CA LEU A 40 -5.40 -1.11 -1.65
C LEU A 40 -4.45 0.08 -1.90
N LEU A 41 -4.80 0.93 -2.86
CA LEU A 41 -4.13 2.21 -3.07
C LEU A 41 -4.91 3.30 -2.35
N ILE A 42 -4.29 3.90 -1.33
CA ILE A 42 -4.83 5.06 -0.62
C ILE A 42 -4.19 6.32 -1.20
N GLU A 43 -5.01 7.19 -1.79
CA GLU A 43 -4.53 8.43 -2.38
C GLU A 43 -4.33 9.54 -1.34
N ARG A 44 -3.46 10.51 -1.64
CA ARG A 44 -3.18 11.69 -0.78
C ARG A 44 -2.83 11.28 0.65
N CYS A 45 -1.99 10.26 0.81
CA CYS A 45 -1.66 9.65 2.09
C CYS A 45 -0.15 9.62 2.25
N ASN A 46 0.34 10.24 3.32
CA ASN A 46 1.75 10.32 3.67
C ASN A 46 2.05 9.70 5.04
N GLY A 47 1.07 9.04 5.66
CA GLY A 47 1.20 8.33 6.92
C GLY A 47 0.00 7.42 7.15
N ILE A 48 0.21 6.29 7.81
CA ILE A 48 -0.83 5.29 8.10
C ILE A 48 -0.72 4.82 9.55
N HIS A 49 -1.82 4.30 10.07
CA HIS A 49 -1.87 3.59 11.33
C HIS A 49 -2.47 2.20 11.14
N MET A 50 -2.09 1.27 12.01
CA MET A 50 -2.66 -0.08 12.06
C MET A 50 -3.73 -0.23 13.15
N MET A 51 -4.18 0.87 13.75
CA MET A 51 -5.28 0.85 14.72
C MET A 51 -6.54 0.26 14.07
N PHE A 52 -7.24 -0.64 14.77
CA PHE A 52 -8.41 -1.39 14.27
C PHE A 52 -8.16 -2.33 13.07
N MET A 53 -6.91 -2.55 12.69
CA MET A 53 -6.53 -3.57 11.73
C MET A 53 -6.50 -4.95 12.39
N ARG A 54 -6.92 -5.98 11.64
CA ARG A 54 -6.99 -7.37 12.13
C ARG A 54 -5.81 -8.24 11.66
N PHE A 55 -5.05 -7.79 10.67
CA PHE A 55 -3.99 -8.55 10.02
C PHE A 55 -2.82 -7.62 9.62
N PRO A 56 -1.59 -8.16 9.56
CA PRO A 56 -0.43 -7.38 9.15
C PRO A 56 -0.45 -7.08 7.65
N ILE A 57 0.14 -5.96 7.26
CA ILE A 57 0.29 -5.55 5.85
C ILE A 57 1.72 -5.10 5.57
N ASP A 58 2.07 -5.08 4.29
CA ASP A 58 3.19 -4.28 3.82
C ASP A 58 2.65 -2.93 3.33
N ALA A 59 3.31 -1.84 3.70
CA ALA A 59 2.95 -0.50 3.24
C ALA A 59 4.05 0.07 2.34
N VAL A 60 3.70 0.33 1.08
CA VAL A 60 4.58 0.88 0.06
C VAL A 60 4.16 2.32 -0.20
N PHE A 61 4.98 3.27 0.24
CA PHE A 61 4.76 4.69 0.02
C PHE A 61 5.34 5.08 -1.34
N VAL A 62 4.55 5.78 -2.14
CA VAL A 62 4.95 6.30 -3.45
C VAL A 62 4.73 7.81 -3.53
N ASP A 63 5.52 8.49 -4.36
CA ASP A 63 5.34 9.91 -4.65
C ASP A 63 4.24 10.16 -5.72
N CYS A 64 4.05 11.44 -6.06
CA CYS A 64 3.06 11.87 -7.06
C CYS A 64 3.35 11.30 -8.47
N SER A 65 4.61 10.97 -8.78
CA SER A 65 4.99 10.32 -10.04
C SER A 65 4.80 8.80 -10.02
N GLY A 66 4.52 8.20 -8.85
CA GLY A 66 4.38 6.76 -8.68
C GLY A 66 5.69 6.05 -8.34
N ARG A 67 6.74 6.79 -8.00
CA ARG A 67 8.03 6.24 -7.57
C ARG A 67 7.97 5.87 -6.09
N VAL A 68 8.42 4.67 -5.75
CA VAL A 68 8.50 4.18 -4.37
C VAL A 68 9.51 5.02 -3.59
N VAL A 69 9.05 5.64 -2.51
CA VAL A 69 9.90 6.44 -1.61
C VAL A 69 10.30 5.64 -0.38
N LYS A 70 9.42 4.75 0.11
CA LYS A 70 9.69 3.93 1.29
C LYS A 70 8.83 2.69 1.33
N VAL A 71 9.38 1.60 1.84
CA VAL A 71 8.67 0.34 2.06
C VAL A 71 8.74 -0.01 3.53
N PHE A 72 7.59 -0.31 4.14
CA PHE A 72 7.48 -0.81 5.50
C PHE A 72 6.89 -2.22 5.46
N PRO A 73 7.72 -3.26 5.59
CA PRO A 73 7.24 -4.63 5.56
C PRO A 73 6.59 -5.01 6.89
N ARG A 74 5.54 -5.83 6.82
CA ARG A 74 4.91 -6.55 7.94
C ARG A 74 4.56 -5.63 9.12
N LEU A 75 3.96 -4.48 8.83
CA LEU A 75 3.37 -3.61 9.84
C LEU A 75 2.35 -4.41 10.65
N ARG A 76 2.52 -4.40 11.97
CA ARG A 76 1.75 -5.25 12.86
C ARG A 76 0.38 -4.61 13.15
N PRO A 77 -0.69 -5.42 13.26
CA PRO A 77 -2.00 -4.95 13.71
C PRO A 77 -1.90 -4.19 15.04
N TRP A 78 -2.75 -3.17 15.23
CA TRP A 78 -2.89 -2.36 16.45
C TRP A 78 -1.70 -1.48 16.83
N ILE A 79 -0.47 -1.94 16.62
CA ILE A 79 0.75 -1.28 17.08
C ILE A 79 1.58 -0.63 15.95
N GLY A 80 1.36 -1.04 14.70
CA GLY A 80 2.04 -0.44 13.55
C GLY A 80 1.60 1.00 13.37
N LEU A 81 2.56 1.92 13.31
CA LEU A 81 2.31 3.33 13.06
C LEU A 81 3.43 3.89 12.19
N VAL A 82 3.05 4.51 11.08
CA VAL A 82 3.95 5.29 10.22
C VAL A 82 3.39 6.71 10.18
N PRO A 83 3.83 7.61 11.08
CA PRO A 83 3.17 8.89 11.26
C PRO A 83 3.38 9.81 10.05
N PHE A 84 4.55 9.72 9.39
CA PHE A 84 4.88 10.55 8.25
C PHE A 84 6.00 9.93 7.41
N VAL A 85 5.86 10.01 6.09
CA VAL A 85 6.88 9.67 5.10
C VAL A 85 7.09 10.86 4.18
N PHE A 86 8.29 11.43 4.23
CA PHE A 86 8.65 12.57 3.40
C PHE A 86 8.54 12.23 1.91
N ARG A 87 7.93 13.12 1.13
CA ARG A 87 7.66 12.99 -0.33
C ARG A 87 6.66 11.90 -0.72
N ALA A 88 6.06 11.20 0.23
CA ALA A 88 4.96 10.31 -0.08
C ALA A 88 3.70 11.12 -0.44
N ASP A 89 3.02 10.69 -1.50
CA ASP A 89 1.72 11.20 -1.94
C ASP A 89 0.65 10.12 -1.81
N ARG A 90 1.01 8.85 -1.94
CA ARG A 90 0.08 7.71 -1.89
C ARG A 90 0.70 6.54 -1.15
N VAL A 91 -0.14 5.64 -0.65
CA VAL A 91 0.26 4.40 0.02
C VAL A 91 -0.42 3.23 -0.65
N VAL A 92 0.35 2.21 -1.00
CA VAL A 92 -0.16 0.91 -1.43
C VAL A 92 -0.04 -0.05 -0.26
N GLU A 93 -1.17 -0.52 0.23
CA GLU A 93 -1.26 -1.57 1.23
C GLU A 93 -1.35 -2.93 0.52
N LEU A 94 -0.41 -3.81 0.85
CA LEU A 94 -0.26 -5.15 0.28
C LEU A 94 -0.31 -6.21 1.39
N PRO A 95 -0.58 -7.49 1.04
CA PRO A 95 -0.50 -8.58 2.01
C PRO A 95 0.90 -8.65 2.63
N ALA A 96 0.99 -9.01 3.91
CA ALA A 96 2.27 -9.09 4.60
C ALA A 96 3.30 -9.95 3.83
N GLY A 97 4.51 -9.40 3.68
CA GLY A 97 5.61 -9.99 2.93
C GLY A 97 5.47 -9.93 1.40
N ALA A 98 4.39 -9.39 0.84
CA ALA A 98 4.24 -9.26 -0.61
C ALA A 98 5.31 -8.35 -1.23
N ALA A 99 5.63 -7.23 -0.58
CA ALA A 99 6.65 -6.30 -1.09
C ALA A 99 8.01 -6.98 -1.23
N GLY A 100 8.40 -7.82 -0.26
CA GLY A 100 9.62 -8.61 -0.34
C GLY A 100 9.57 -9.72 -1.38
N ARG A 101 8.43 -10.43 -1.51
CA ARG A 101 8.25 -11.50 -2.52
C ARG A 101 8.33 -10.97 -3.95
N ILE A 102 7.82 -9.75 -4.18
CA ILE A 102 7.77 -9.10 -5.49
C ILE A 102 9.07 -8.32 -5.77
N GLY A 103 9.91 -8.10 -4.75
CA GLY A 103 11.13 -7.31 -4.87
C GLY A 103 10.84 -5.83 -5.11
N ILE A 104 9.96 -5.25 -4.29
CA ILE A 104 9.67 -3.81 -4.31
C ILE A 104 10.68 -3.08 -3.45
N GLU A 105 11.40 -2.15 -4.06
CA GLU A 105 12.46 -1.37 -3.42
C GLU A 105 12.24 0.14 -3.62
N PRO A 106 12.76 0.99 -2.71
CA PRO A 106 12.79 2.42 -2.94
C PRO A 106 13.47 2.78 -4.27
N GLY A 107 12.80 3.60 -5.07
CA GLY A 107 13.23 3.98 -6.42
C GLY A 107 12.49 3.24 -7.54
N ASP A 108 11.80 2.13 -7.24
CA ASP A 108 10.94 1.45 -8.20
C ASP A 108 9.81 2.36 -8.68
N GLN A 109 9.35 2.13 -9.91
CA GLN A 109 8.25 2.86 -10.51
C GLN A 109 7.01 1.96 -10.57
N LEU A 110 5.94 2.38 -9.90
CA LEU A 110 4.65 1.69 -9.88
C LEU A 110 3.63 2.47 -10.73
N GLN A 111 2.78 1.73 -11.45
CA GLN A 111 1.75 2.29 -12.31
C GLN A 111 0.43 1.54 -12.13
N VAL A 112 -0.66 2.30 -12.10
CA VAL A 112 -2.02 1.75 -12.07
C VAL A 112 -2.47 1.54 -13.51
N ALA A 113 -2.85 0.30 -13.83
CA ALA A 113 -3.46 -0.04 -15.11
C ALA A 113 -4.93 -0.46 -14.89
N ALA A 114 -5.76 -0.19 -15.90
CA ALA A 114 -7.14 -0.67 -15.94
C ALA A 114 -7.18 -2.20 -15.95
#